data_AF-F7ZH62-F1
#
_entry.id   AF-F7ZH62-F1
#
_cell.length_a   1.000
_cell.length_b   1.000
_cell.length_c   1.000
_cell.angle_alpha   90.00
_cell.angle_beta   90.00
_cell.angle_gamma   90.00
#
_symmetry.space_group_name_H-M   'P 1'
#
loop_
_entity.id
_entity.type
_entity.pdbx_description
1 polymer ?
#
loop_
_entity_poly.entity_id
_entity_poly.type
_entity_poly.pdbx_seq_one_letter_code
_entity_poly.pdbx_strand_id
1 'polypeptide(L)'
;MKKFLVTTAALAAFASPAVALEYVCDVRGNGEGFVSSVVALQFEPGAGTAMVYDAVIDLVHGEPIEVDLKDRGRGRYRMTYRVSNIPARPRPLTILYTINLDAEKNTVVIRGTMPGYSNLVGGKGTCKKR
;
A
#
# COMPACT_ATOMS: atom_id res chain seq x y z
N MET A 1 -40.42 50.24 -2.64
CA MET A 1 -40.39 48.77 -2.45
C MET A 1 -39.17 48.21 -3.17
N LYS A 2 -38.32 47.49 -2.40
CA LYS A 2 -37.29 46.50 -2.77
C LYS A 2 -36.99 46.30 -4.26
N LYS A 3 -35.71 46.35 -4.64
CA LYS A 3 -35.00 45.22 -5.31
C LYS A 3 -33.51 45.22 -4.90
N PHE A 4 -33.13 44.19 -4.15
CA PHE A 4 -31.75 43.86 -3.78
C PHE A 4 -31.03 43.30 -5.02
N LEU A 5 -29.80 43.75 -5.29
CA LEU A 5 -28.87 43.05 -6.17
C LEU A 5 -27.83 42.35 -5.30
N VAL A 6 -27.90 41.01 -5.33
CA VAL A 6 -26.99 40.09 -4.65
C VAL A 6 -25.87 39.75 -5.63
N THR A 7 -24.63 40.09 -5.28
CA THR A 7 -23.43 39.72 -6.03
C THR A 7 -22.73 38.58 -5.29
N THR A 8 -23.04 37.33 -5.65
CA THR A 8 -22.37 36.15 -5.09
C THR A 8 -21.09 35.88 -5.87
N ALA A 9 -19.94 36.26 -5.32
CA ALA A 9 -18.64 35.89 -5.85
C ALA A 9 -18.39 34.40 -5.57
N ALA A 10 -18.43 33.58 -6.63
CA ALA A 10 -18.06 32.17 -6.56
C ALA A 10 -16.53 32.06 -6.39
N LEU A 11 -16.07 31.78 -5.17
CA LEU A 11 -14.73 31.28 -4.94
C LEU A 11 -14.63 29.86 -5.51
N ALA A 12 -14.09 29.74 -6.72
CA ALA A 12 -13.62 28.47 -7.23
C ALA A 12 -12.38 28.05 -6.41
N ALA A 13 -12.59 27.18 -5.42
CA ALA A 13 -11.50 26.50 -4.75
C ALA A 13 -10.85 25.53 -5.76
N PHE A 14 -9.66 25.88 -6.25
CA PHE A 14 -8.81 24.96 -6.98
C PHE A 14 -8.32 23.90 -5.99
N ALA A 15 -8.99 22.74 -5.94
CA ALA A 15 -8.41 21.55 -5.37
C ALA A 15 -7.26 21.13 -6.30
N SER A 16 -6.01 21.34 -5.86
CA SER A 16 -4.86 20.79 -6.57
C SER A 16 -5.01 19.26 -6.66
N PRO A 17 -4.85 18.63 -7.84
CA PRO A 17 -4.82 17.19 -7.93
C PRO A 17 -3.62 16.70 -7.11
N ALA A 18 -3.89 15.96 -6.04
CA ALA A 18 -2.84 15.26 -5.33
C ALA A 18 -2.20 14.27 -6.31
N VAL A 19 -0.87 14.31 -6.41
CA VAL A 19 -0.14 13.44 -7.33
C VAL A 19 -0.12 12.04 -6.71
N ALA A 20 -0.98 11.15 -7.22
CA ALA A 20 -0.91 9.73 -6.92
C ALA A 20 0.49 9.21 -7.31
N LEU A 21 1.16 8.58 -6.35
CA LEU A 21 2.42 7.91 -6.55
C LEU A 21 2.16 6.43 -6.84
N GLU A 22 2.68 5.96 -7.96
CA GLU A 22 2.58 4.56 -8.37
C GLU A 22 3.97 3.94 -8.41
N TYR A 23 4.12 2.81 -7.73
CA TYR A 23 5.37 2.05 -7.70
C TYR A 23 5.11 0.59 -8.07
N VAL A 24 6.01 0.05 -8.89
CA VAL A 24 6.12 -1.39 -9.10
C VAL A 24 7.47 -1.84 -8.54
N CYS A 25 7.44 -2.77 -7.60
CA CYS A 25 8.61 -3.23 -6.87
C CYS A 25 8.96 -4.67 -7.22
N ASP A 26 10.21 -4.88 -7.62
CA ASP A 26 10.83 -6.20 -7.79
C ASP A 26 11.42 -6.63 -6.45
N VAL A 27 10.88 -7.68 -5.83
CA VAL A 27 11.18 -8.12 -4.48
C VAL A 27 11.80 -9.51 -4.49
N ARG A 28 12.89 -9.66 -3.74
CA ARG A 28 13.47 -10.96 -3.43
C ARG A 28 13.06 -11.37 -2.02
N GLY A 29 12.35 -12.49 -1.92
CA GLY A 29 11.99 -13.10 -0.64
C GLY A 29 13.19 -13.69 0.10
N ASN A 30 13.14 -13.64 1.42
CA ASN A 30 14.08 -14.25 2.35
C ASN A 30 13.27 -15.30 3.15
N GLY A 31 13.16 -16.55 2.68
CA GLY A 31 12.41 -17.61 3.37
C GLY A 31 11.55 -18.50 2.47
N GLU A 32 10.62 -19.24 3.07
CA GLU A 32 9.82 -20.33 2.45
C GLU A 32 8.59 -19.87 1.65
N GLY A 33 8.47 -18.59 1.30
CA GLY A 33 7.39 -18.07 0.45
C GLY A 33 6.56 -16.96 1.07
N PHE A 34 5.38 -16.70 0.48
CA PHE A 34 4.40 -15.65 0.85
C PHE A 34 4.88 -14.19 0.74
N VAL A 35 6.04 -13.95 0.13
CA VAL A 35 6.38 -12.63 -0.44
C VAL A 35 6.37 -12.76 -1.94
N SER A 36 5.47 -12.02 -2.60
CA SER A 36 5.40 -11.96 -4.05
C SER A 36 6.68 -11.33 -4.63
N SER A 37 7.12 -11.83 -5.79
CA SER A 37 8.28 -11.27 -6.48
C SER A 37 8.02 -9.88 -7.06
N VAL A 38 6.76 -9.55 -7.31
CA VAL A 38 6.30 -8.25 -7.80
C VAL A 38 5.21 -7.74 -6.87
N VAL A 39 5.34 -6.48 -6.44
CA VAL A 39 4.33 -5.79 -5.63
C VAL A 39 4.06 -4.42 -6.22
N ALA A 40 2.80 -4.09 -6.46
CA ALA A 40 2.35 -2.79 -6.94
C ALA A 40 1.76 -1.98 -5.77
N LEU A 41 2.12 -0.71 -5.71
CA LEU A 41 1.70 0.24 -4.68
C LEU A 41 1.16 1.50 -5.37
N GLN A 42 0.01 2.00 -4.93
CA GLN A 42 -0.54 3.28 -5.37
C GLN A 42 -1.00 4.07 -4.15
N PHE A 43 -0.56 5.32 -4.00
CA PHE A 43 -0.96 6.15 -2.87
C PHE A 43 -0.69 7.64 -3.09
N GLU A 44 -1.41 8.47 -2.36
CA GLU A 44 -1.15 9.92 -2.27
C GLU A 44 -0.48 10.24 -0.92
N PRO A 45 0.59 11.07 -0.90
CA PRO A 45 1.18 11.52 0.35
C PRO A 45 0.15 12.21 1.25
N GLY A 46 -0.03 11.72 2.48
CA GLY A 46 -0.95 12.28 3.46
C GLY A 46 -2.39 11.72 3.44
N ALA A 47 -2.74 10.84 2.49
CA ALA A 47 -4.09 10.26 2.40
C ALA A 47 -4.47 9.34 3.57
N GLY A 48 -3.49 8.78 4.28
CA GLY A 48 -3.72 7.81 5.37
C GLY A 48 -4.06 6.39 4.90
N THR A 49 -4.36 6.21 3.62
CA THR A 49 -4.53 4.91 2.97
C THR A 49 -3.67 4.78 1.71
N ALA A 50 -3.49 3.55 1.25
CA ALA A 50 -2.82 3.18 0.01
C ALA A 50 -3.53 1.98 -0.63
N MET A 51 -3.35 1.78 -1.92
CA MET A 51 -3.72 0.54 -2.62
C MET A 51 -2.49 -0.34 -2.77
N VAL A 52 -2.64 -1.63 -2.48
CA VAL A 52 -1.58 -2.65 -2.64
C VAL A 52 -2.12 -3.81 -3.46
N TYR A 53 -1.30 -4.32 -4.37
CA TYR A 53 -1.59 -5.51 -5.15
C TYR A 53 -0.35 -6.38 -5.31
N ASP A 54 -0.53 -7.68 -5.17
CA ASP A 54 0.48 -8.70 -5.42
C ASP A 54 -0.19 -10.06 -5.68
N ALA A 55 0.59 -11.11 -5.93
CA ALA A 55 0.04 -12.43 -6.24
C ALA A 55 -0.70 -13.10 -5.07
N VAL A 56 -0.35 -12.76 -3.82
CA VAL A 56 -1.05 -13.29 -2.63
C VAL A 56 -2.40 -12.61 -2.47
N ILE A 57 -2.46 -11.29 -2.70
CA ILE A 57 -3.70 -10.52 -2.71
C ILE A 57 -4.60 -10.98 -3.85
N ASP A 58 -4.06 -11.15 -5.06
CA ASP A 58 -4.81 -11.66 -6.22
C ASP A 58 -5.45 -13.01 -5.93
N LEU A 59 -4.69 -13.94 -5.35
CA LEU A 59 -5.17 -15.28 -5.00
C LEU A 59 -6.36 -15.26 -4.01
N VAL A 60 -6.41 -14.27 -3.11
CA VAL A 60 -7.40 -14.23 -2.02
C VAL A 60 -8.57 -13.28 -2.33
N HIS A 61 -8.27 -12.13 -2.94
CA HIS A 61 -9.20 -11.02 -3.14
C HIS A 61 -9.53 -10.78 -4.62
N GLY A 62 -8.66 -11.15 -5.56
CA GLY A 62 -8.84 -10.95 -7.00
C GLY A 62 -8.67 -9.50 -7.49
N GLU A 63 -8.41 -8.55 -6.58
CA GLU A 63 -8.26 -7.13 -6.88
C GLU A 63 -7.33 -6.44 -5.87
N PRO A 64 -6.78 -5.25 -6.19
CA PRO A 64 -6.02 -4.44 -5.24
C PRO A 64 -6.82 -4.13 -3.98
N ILE A 65 -6.18 -4.14 -2.82
CA ILE A 65 -6.82 -3.83 -1.54
C ILE A 65 -6.37 -2.48 -1.01
N GLU A 66 -7.28 -1.78 -0.33
CA GLU A 66 -6.95 -0.60 0.46
C GLU A 66 -6.27 -1.03 1.76
N VAL A 67 -5.21 -0.31 2.15
CA VAL A 67 -4.39 -0.59 3.33
C VAL A 67 -4.08 0.67 4.11
N ASP A 68 -3.77 0.52 5.39
CA ASP A 68 -3.32 1.64 6.23
C ASP A 68 -1.99 2.17 5.72
N LEU A 69 -1.89 3.47 5.49
CA LEU A 69 -0.67 4.17 5.10
C LEU A 69 -0.23 5.13 6.21
N LYS A 70 1.03 5.02 6.60
CA LYS A 70 1.68 5.94 7.52
C LYS A 70 2.90 6.59 6.87
N ASP A 71 2.86 7.91 6.75
CA ASP A 71 4.04 8.70 6.44
C ASP A 71 5.03 8.63 7.63
N ARG A 72 6.28 8.31 7.34
CA ARG A 72 7.38 8.18 8.30
C ARG A 72 8.40 9.32 8.16
N GLY A 73 8.14 10.30 7.28
CA GLY A 73 9.00 11.41 6.92
C GLY A 73 10.12 11.01 5.97
N ARG A 74 10.71 11.99 5.29
CA ARG A 74 11.87 11.83 4.38
C ARG A 74 11.62 10.80 3.28
N GLY A 75 10.47 10.92 2.61
CA GLY A 75 10.05 10.01 1.54
C GLY A 75 9.87 8.55 1.98
N ARG A 76 9.69 8.27 3.28
CA ARG A 76 9.46 6.93 3.79
C ARG A 76 8.01 6.70 4.13
N TYR A 77 7.50 5.57 3.67
CA TYR A 77 6.11 5.18 3.86
C TYR A 77 6.03 3.79 4.47
N ARG A 78 5.09 3.61 5.38
CA ARG A 78 4.75 2.30 5.93
C ARG A 78 3.33 1.96 5.58
N MET A 79 3.13 0.79 4.97
CA MET A 79 1.81 0.24 4.70
C MET A 79 1.60 -1.02 5.54
N THR A 80 0.43 -1.16 6.15
CA THR A 80 0.09 -2.33 6.97
C THR A 80 -1.26 -2.90 6.61
N TYR A 81 -1.33 -4.22 6.44
CA TYR A 81 -2.55 -4.92 6.07
C TYR A 81 -2.53 -6.38 6.53
N ARG A 82 -3.71 -7.01 6.47
CA ARG A 82 -3.91 -8.41 6.81
C ARG A 82 -4.51 -9.13 5.60
N VAL A 83 -3.90 -10.23 5.19
CA VAL A 83 -4.52 -11.17 4.24
C VAL A 83 -4.91 -12.42 5.03
N SER A 84 -6.19 -12.76 4.99
CA SER A 84 -6.75 -13.94 5.67
C SER A 84 -7.20 -14.97 4.63
N ASN A 85 -7.41 -16.22 5.06
CA ASN A 85 -7.87 -17.30 4.18
C ASN A 85 -6.90 -17.62 3.02
N ILE A 86 -5.60 -17.39 3.21
CA ILE A 86 -4.58 -17.78 2.22
C ILE A 86 -4.62 -19.31 2.10
N PRO A 87 -4.85 -19.86 0.89
CA PRO A 87 -4.93 -21.30 0.69
C PRO A 87 -3.62 -22.00 1.10
N ALA A 88 -3.67 -22.81 2.16
CA ALA A 88 -2.54 -23.57 2.67
C ALA A 88 -3.04 -24.87 3.32
N ARG A 89 -2.12 -25.84 3.46
CA ARG A 89 -2.38 -27.14 4.11
C ARG A 89 -1.66 -27.21 5.46
N PRO A 90 -2.28 -27.81 6.50
CA PRO A 90 -3.59 -28.45 6.52
C PRO A 90 -4.78 -27.48 6.65
N ARG A 91 -4.54 -26.21 6.96
CA ARG A 91 -5.55 -25.17 7.16
C ARG A 91 -5.13 -23.86 6.51
N PRO A 92 -6.08 -22.96 6.17
CA PRO A 92 -5.76 -21.64 5.66
C PRO A 92 -4.88 -20.84 6.62
N LEU A 93 -4.09 -19.92 6.05
CA LEU A 93 -3.20 -19.05 6.80
C LEU A 93 -3.71 -17.61 6.81
N THR A 94 -3.29 -16.88 7.83
CA THR A 94 -3.44 -15.44 7.93
C THR A 94 -2.07 -14.82 8.11
N ILE A 95 -1.75 -13.80 7.31
CA ILE A 95 -0.48 -13.08 7.39
C ILE A 95 -0.76 -11.59 7.62
N LEU A 96 -0.05 -11.03 8.60
CA LEU A 96 -0.01 -9.60 8.89
C LEU A 96 1.20 -9.02 8.16
N TYR A 97 0.98 -8.24 7.11
CA TYR A 97 2.03 -7.66 6.30
C TYR A 97 2.39 -6.24 6.74
N THR A 98 3.66 -5.90 6.57
CA THR A 98 4.18 -4.54 6.66
C THR A 98 5.11 -4.29 5.48
N ILE A 99 4.79 -3.30 4.67
CA ILE A 99 5.65 -2.78 3.60
C ILE A 99 6.28 -1.49 4.10
N ASN A 100 7.60 -1.38 4.02
CA ASN A 100 8.33 -0.13 4.23
C ASN A 100 8.96 0.28 2.91
N LEU A 101 8.48 1.38 2.34
CA LEU A 101 8.99 1.99 1.12
C LEU A 101 9.88 3.17 1.51
N ASP A 102 11.08 3.23 0.92
CA ASP A 102 11.92 4.42 0.89
C ASP A 102 11.90 4.95 -0.56
N ALA A 103 11.09 5.97 -0.80
CA ALA A 103 10.85 6.54 -2.13
C ALA A 103 12.05 7.34 -2.65
N GLU A 104 12.89 7.88 -1.76
CA GLU A 104 14.13 8.56 -2.15
C GLU A 104 15.15 7.55 -2.71
N LYS A 105 15.23 6.38 -2.08
CA LYS A 105 16.15 5.30 -2.49
C LYS A 105 15.54 4.30 -3.47
N ASN A 106 14.25 4.41 -3.75
CA ASN A 106 13.49 3.44 -4.53
C ASN A 106 13.68 1.99 -4.02
N THR A 107 13.64 1.81 -2.69
CA THR A 107 13.81 0.48 -2.07
C THR A 107 12.60 0.12 -1.24
N VAL A 108 12.31 -1.19 -1.18
CA VAL A 108 11.22 -1.73 -0.39
C VAL A 108 11.69 -2.85 0.52
N VAL A 109 11.14 -2.90 1.73
CA VAL A 109 11.28 -4.01 2.66
C VAL A 109 9.89 -4.48 3.05
N ILE A 110 9.62 -5.76 2.79
CA ILE A 110 8.37 -6.43 3.13
C ILE A 110 8.62 -7.37 4.30
N ARG A 111 7.71 -7.36 5.27
CA ARG A 111 7.69 -8.30 6.38
C ARG A 111 6.28 -8.86 6.53
N GLY A 112 6.18 -10.12 6.91
CA GLY A 112 4.94 -10.78 7.23
C GLY A 112 5.10 -11.56 8.54
N THR A 113 4.06 -11.49 9.38
CA THR A 113 3.95 -12.29 10.60
C THR A 113 2.75 -13.22 10.47
N MET A 114 2.97 -14.51 10.69
CA MET A 114 1.90 -15.51 10.80
C MET A 114 1.55 -15.74 12.28
N PRO A 115 0.37 -15.32 12.75
CA PRO A 115 -0.04 -15.59 14.14
C PRO A 115 -0.04 -17.10 14.43
N GLY A 116 0.61 -17.49 15.53
CA GLY A 116 0.72 -18.90 15.94
C GLY A 116 1.88 -19.68 15.30
N TYR A 117 2.73 -19.03 14.52
CA TYR A 117 3.93 -19.63 13.92
C TYR A 117 5.16 -18.75 14.20
N SER A 118 6.34 -19.37 14.29
CA SER A 118 7.63 -18.68 14.53
C SER A 118 8.34 -18.23 13.25
N ASN A 119 7.72 -18.44 12.09
CA ASN A 119 8.30 -18.16 10.79
C ASN A 119 8.27 -16.66 10.47
N LEU A 120 9.37 -16.18 9.90
CA LEU A 120 9.52 -14.83 9.41
C LEU A 120 9.31 -14.83 7.90
N VAL A 121 8.22 -14.22 7.45
CA VAL A 121 8.03 -13.89 6.04
C VAL A 121 8.73 -12.56 5.81
N GLY A 122 9.64 -12.50 4.85
CA GLY A 122 10.39 -11.28 4.61
C GLY A 122 10.90 -11.19 3.19
N GLY A 123 11.11 -9.98 2.71
CA GLY A 123 11.70 -9.74 1.41
C GLY A 123 12.20 -8.31 1.29
N LYS A 124 13.13 -8.10 0.37
CA LYS A 124 13.65 -6.77 0.04
C LYS A 124 13.77 -6.61 -1.47
N GLY A 125 13.59 -5.38 -1.93
CA GLY A 125 13.49 -5.12 -3.36
C GLY A 125 13.80 -3.69 -3.75
N THR A 126 13.75 -3.46 -5.05
CA THR A 126 13.84 -2.14 -5.67
C THR A 126 12.53 -1.81 -6.34
N CYS A 127 12.15 -0.53 -6.31
CA CYS A 127 10.92 -0.05 -6.92
C CYS A 127 11.22 0.85 -8.11
N LYS A 128 10.27 0.92 -9.03
CA LYS A 128 10.27 1.90 -10.12
C LYS A 128 8.96 2.66 -10.05
N LYS A 129 9.07 3.99 -10.11
CA LYS A 129 7.90 4.85 -10.26
C LYS A 129 7.29 4.61 -11.64
N ARG A 130 5.98 4.50 -11.73
CA ARG A 130 5.23 4.42 -12.98
C ARG A 130 4.66 5.79 -13.37
#